data_AF-A0ABD0J944-F1
#
_entry.id   AF-A0ABD0J944-F1
#
_cell.length_a   1.000
_cell.length_b   1.000
_cell.length_c   1.000
_cell.angle_alpha   90.00
_cell.angle_beta   90.00
_cell.angle_gamma   90.00
#
_symmetry.space_group_name_H-M   'P 1'
#
loop_
_entity.id
_entity.type
_entity.pdbx_description
1 polymer ?
#
loop_
_entity_poly.entity_id
_entity_poly.type
_entity_poly.pdbx_seq_one_letter_code
_entity_poly.pdbx_strand_id
1 'polypeptide(L)'
;MTDRERRAQAKELNDFYCRFDSLDFTENRKQMCDTLSDVASSEDIPEIHKETVEAVFRGLNPRKAPGPDNISGRLTKTCSEELSGVFCSILNL
;
A
#
# COMPACT_ATOMS: atom_id res chain seq x y z
N MET A 1 30.42 -21.45 3.26
CA MET A 1 30.28 -19.99 3.08
C MET A 1 31.50 -19.29 3.67
N THR A 2 32.38 -18.78 2.80
CA THR A 2 33.62 -18.10 3.18
C THR A 2 33.33 -16.68 3.72
N ASP A 3 34.23 -16.09 4.50
CA ASP A 3 34.05 -14.71 5.01
C ASP A 3 33.95 -13.68 3.87
N ARG A 4 34.64 -13.96 2.76
CA ARG A 4 34.58 -13.17 1.53
C ARG A 4 33.19 -13.18 0.90
N GLU A 5 32.55 -14.35 0.82
CA GLU A 5 31.17 -14.49 0.32
C GLU A 5 30.17 -13.70 1.18
N ARG A 6 30.33 -13.75 2.52
CA ARG A 6 29.45 -12.98 3.43
C ARG A 6 29.57 -11.49 3.24
N ARG A 7 30.79 -10.97 3.09
CA ARG A 7 31.02 -9.54 2.87
C ARG A 7 30.49 -9.07 1.52
N ALA A 8 30.65 -9.90 0.48
CA ALA A 8 30.09 -9.60 -0.83
C ALA A 8 28.55 -9.51 -0.79
N GLN A 9 27.90 -10.48 -0.13
CA GLN A 9 26.44 -10.49 0.07
C GLN A 9 25.97 -9.28 0.89
N ALA A 10 26.66 -8.95 1.99
CA ALA A 10 26.32 -7.79 2.80
C ALA A 10 26.43 -6.47 2.01
N LYS A 11 27.46 -6.35 1.16
CA LYS A 11 27.62 -5.20 0.28
C LYS A 11 26.50 -5.13 -0.76
N GLU A 12 26.16 -6.24 -1.40
CA GLU A 12 25.08 -6.31 -2.39
C GLU A 12 23.73 -5.89 -1.77
N LEU A 13 23.42 -6.38 -0.58
CA LEU A 13 22.21 -5.97 0.15
C LEU A 13 22.24 -4.49 0.50
N ASN A 14 23.36 -3.98 1.00
CA ASN A 14 23.49 -2.58 1.34
C ASN A 14 23.31 -1.69 0.09
N ASP A 15 23.95 -2.04 -1.02
CA ASP A 15 23.80 -1.33 -2.29
C ASP A 15 22.35 -1.38 -2.78
N PHE A 16 21.65 -2.51 -2.61
CA PHE A 16 20.23 -2.65 -2.97
C PHE A 16 19.31 -1.77 -2.12
N TYR A 17 19.50 -1.71 -0.80
CA TYR A 17 18.64 -0.92 0.08
C TYR A 17 18.96 0.59 0.03
N CYS A 18 20.24 0.96 -0.11
CA CYS A 18 20.67 2.35 -0.24
C CYS A 18 20.54 2.91 -1.67
N ARG A 19 20.10 2.11 -2.65
CA ARG A 19 19.93 2.56 -4.04
C ARG A 19 19.02 3.78 -4.16
N PHE A 20 18.04 3.92 -3.27
CA PHE A 20 17.09 5.04 -3.26
C PHE A 20 17.71 6.37 -2.82
N ASP A 21 18.86 6.34 -2.14
CA ASP A 21 19.57 7.54 -1.70
C ASP A 21 20.51 8.10 -2.79
N SER A 22 20.88 7.25 -3.75
CA SER A 22 21.98 7.51 -4.68
C SER A 22 21.59 7.45 -6.16
N LEU A 23 20.47 6.80 -6.51
CA LEU A 23 19.98 6.69 -7.87
C LEU A 23 18.68 7.47 -8.04
N ASP A 24 18.53 8.10 -9.20
CA ASP A 24 17.27 8.72 -9.61
C ASP A 24 16.35 7.68 -10.27
N PHE A 25 15.16 7.49 -9.71
CA PHE A 25 14.14 6.59 -10.22
C PHE A 25 13.02 7.32 -10.99
N THR A 26 13.19 8.59 -11.34
CA THR A 26 12.12 9.40 -11.95
C THR A 26 11.56 8.78 -13.23
N GLU A 27 12.41 8.32 -14.15
CA GLU A 27 11.95 7.65 -15.38
C GLU A 27 11.27 6.31 -15.10
N ASN A 28 11.79 5.51 -14.16
CA ASN A 28 11.16 4.24 -13.77
C ASN A 28 9.77 4.48 -13.18
N ARG A 29 9.62 5.52 -12.33
CA ARG A 29 8.31 5.91 -11.78
C ARG A 29 7.37 6.37 -12.88
N LYS A 30 7.86 7.16 -13.85
CA LYS A 30 7.07 7.62 -14.99
C LYS A 30 6.55 6.45 -15.82
N GLN A 31 7.41 5.50 -16.19
CA GLN A 31 6.99 4.29 -16.91
C GLN A 31 5.95 3.46 -16.14
N MET A 32 6.09 3.35 -14.81
CA MET A 32 5.09 2.69 -13.98
C MET A 32 3.76 3.44 -14.00
N CYS A 33 3.79 4.78 -13.89
CA CYS A 33 2.59 5.60 -13.99
C CYS A 33 1.91 5.47 -15.36
N ASP A 34 2.67 5.49 -16.45
CA ASP A 34 2.14 5.33 -17.81
C ASP A 34 1.45 3.96 -17.95
N THR A 35 2.11 2.89 -17.49
CA THR A 35 1.53 1.52 -17.51
C THR A 35 0.25 1.43 -16.68
N LEU A 36 0.21 2.07 -15.51
CA LEU A 36 -0.98 2.09 -14.65
C LEU A 36 -2.11 2.93 -15.25
N SER A 37 -1.78 4.00 -15.97
CA SER A 37 -2.74 4.83 -16.68
C SER A 37 -3.42 4.06 -17.82
N ASP A 38 -2.67 3.21 -18.53
CA ASP A 38 -3.22 2.34 -19.56
C ASP A 38 -4.21 1.32 -18.97
N VAL A 39 -3.88 0.76 -17.80
CA VAL A 39 -4.79 -0.14 -17.05
C VAL A 39 -6.02 0.62 -16.55
N ALA A 40 -5.85 1.84 -16.04
CA ALA A 40 -6.99 2.67 -15.60
C ALA A 40 -7.87 3.15 -16.76
N SER A 41 -7.36 3.13 -17.99
CA SER A 41 -8.13 3.45 -19.19
C SER A 41 -8.88 2.22 -19.74
N SER A 42 -8.63 1.03 -19.19
CA SER A 42 -9.42 -0.16 -19.53
C SER A 42 -10.79 -0.10 -18.86
N GLU A 43 -11.83 -0.50 -19.58
CA GLU A 43 -13.24 -0.47 -19.14
C GLU A 43 -13.54 -1.43 -17.96
N ASP A 44 -12.54 -2.17 -17.49
CA ASP A 44 -12.64 -3.22 -16.46
C ASP A 44 -12.08 -2.79 -15.08
N ILE A 45 -12.12 -1.50 -14.73
CA ILE A 45 -11.80 -1.11 -13.33
C ILE A 45 -12.89 -1.67 -12.41
N PRO A 46 -12.54 -2.50 -11.41
CA PRO A 46 -13.53 -3.07 -10.51
C PRO A 46 -14.13 -1.97 -9.63
N GLU A 47 -15.45 -1.76 -9.78
CA GLU A 47 -16.20 -0.87 -8.90
C GLU A 47 -16.24 -1.45 -7.48
N ILE A 48 -15.81 -0.66 -6.50
CA ILE A 48 -15.85 -1.05 -5.10
C ILE A 48 -17.22 -0.66 -4.54
N HIS A 49 -17.96 -1.64 -4.02
CA HIS A 49 -19.22 -1.37 -3.35
C HIS A 49 -19.04 -1.08 -1.86
N LYS A 50 -19.96 -0.27 -1.31
CA LYS A 50 -19.95 0.15 0.10
C LYS A 50 -19.95 -1.06 1.04
N GLU A 51 -20.70 -2.10 0.72
CA GLU A 51 -20.85 -3.32 1.53
C GLU A 51 -19.50 -4.05 1.68
N THR A 52 -18.69 -4.04 0.62
CA THR A 52 -17.33 -4.61 0.66
C THR A 52 -16.44 -3.81 1.61
N VAL A 53 -16.48 -2.48 1.53
CA VAL A 53 -15.72 -1.60 2.42
C VAL A 53 -16.15 -1.81 3.88
N GLU A 54 -17.45 -1.92 4.12
CA GLU A 54 -17.99 -2.15 5.46
C GLU A 54 -17.58 -3.49 6.04
N ALA A 55 -17.64 -4.56 5.23
CA ALA A 55 -17.18 -5.89 5.63
C ALA A 55 -15.70 -5.88 6.03
N VAL A 56 -14.86 -5.13 5.30
CA VAL A 56 -13.43 -4.96 5.63
C VAL A 56 -13.26 -4.25 6.97
N PHE A 57 -13.96 -3.14 7.21
CA PHE A 57 -13.88 -2.43 8.49
C PHE A 57 -14.40 -3.28 9.67
N ARG A 58 -15.50 -4.00 9.47
CA ARG A 58 -16.03 -4.96 10.47
C ARG A 58 -15.06 -6.13 10.71
N GLY A 59 -14.27 -6.52 9.72
CA GLY A 59 -13.26 -7.58 9.80
C GLY A 59 -11.99 -7.20 10.56
N LEU A 60 -11.77 -5.91 10.88
CA LEU A 60 -10.56 -5.46 11.55
C LEU A 60 -10.34 -6.15 12.91
N ASN A 61 -9.06 -6.45 13.20
CA ASN A 61 -8.64 -6.92 14.51
C ASN A 61 -8.39 -5.71 15.44
N PRO A 62 -9.26 -5.44 16.43
CA PRO A 62 -9.17 -4.25 17.27
C PRO A 62 -7.98 -4.28 18.23
N ARG A 63 -7.25 -5.39 18.34
CA ARG A 63 -6.08 -5.55 19.23
C ARG A 63 -4.76 -5.14 18.57
N LYS A 64 -4.76 -4.79 17.28
CA LYS A 64 -3.56 -4.28 16.61
C LYS A 64 -3.25 -2.86 17.10
N ALA A 65 -1.97 -2.53 17.16
CA ALA A 65 -1.53 -1.18 17.48
C ALA A 65 -2.07 -0.17 16.43
N PRO A 66 -2.44 1.04 16.85
CA PRO A 66 -2.78 2.13 15.93
C PRO A 66 -1.65 2.43 14.95
N GLY A 67 -2.02 2.94 13.77
CA GLY A 67 -1.07 3.47 12.80
C GLY A 67 -0.47 4.80 13.24
N PRO A 68 0.31 5.48 12.37
CA PRO A 68 0.87 6.79 12.65
C PRO A 68 -0.18 7.90 12.84
N ASP A 69 -1.42 7.66 12.40
CA ASP A 69 -2.60 8.50 12.64
C ASP A 69 -3.17 8.37 14.07
N ASN A 70 -2.66 7.40 14.84
CA ASN A 70 -3.12 7.05 16.17
C ASN A 70 -4.62 6.66 16.26
N ILE A 71 -5.22 6.23 15.14
CA ILE A 71 -6.60 5.75 15.13
C ILE A 71 -6.61 4.27 15.50
N SER A 72 -7.31 3.93 16.59
CA SER A 72 -7.40 2.53 17.02
C SER A 72 -8.29 1.72 16.07
N GLY A 73 -7.91 0.47 15.80
CA GLY A 73 -8.75 -0.44 15.02
C GLY A 73 -10.12 -0.72 15.64
N ARG A 74 -10.27 -0.51 16.96
CA ARG A 74 -11.57 -0.58 17.63
C ARG A 74 -12.50 0.54 17.17
N LEU A 75 -11.98 1.77 17.10
CA LEU A 75 -12.75 2.94 16.64
C LEU A 75 -13.16 2.77 15.18
N THR A 76 -12.23 2.38 14.31
CA THR A 76 -12.51 2.14 12.88
C THR A 76 -13.58 1.07 12.68
N LYS A 77 -13.54 0.00 13.48
CA LYS A 77 -14.53 -1.08 13.45
C LYS A 77 -15.91 -0.64 13.98
N THR A 78 -15.94 0.22 14.99
CA THR A 78 -17.20 0.79 15.51
C THR A 78 -17.85 1.72 14.50
N CYS A 79 -17.06 2.55 13.82
CA CYS A 79 -17.55 3.51 12.82
C CYS A 79 -17.62 2.91 11.41
N SER A 80 -17.77 1.59 11.27
CA SER A 80 -17.68 0.95 9.96
C SER A 80 -18.73 1.46 8.99
N GLU A 81 -19.96 1.66 9.45
CA GLU A 81 -21.08 2.09 8.60
C GLU A 81 -20.88 3.52 8.08
N GLU A 82 -20.46 4.43 8.97
CA GLU A 82 -20.23 5.84 8.69
C GLU A 82 -19.02 6.04 7.77
N LEU A 83 -17.94 5.27 7.98
CA LEU A 83 -16.72 5.36 7.16
C LEU A 83 -16.89 4.74 5.78
N SER A 84 -17.73 3.70 5.64
CA SER A 84 -17.79 2.92 4.40
C SER A 84 -18.21 3.73 3.19
N GLY A 85 -19.16 4.67 3.34
CA GLY A 85 -19.58 5.52 2.24
C GLY A 85 -18.46 6.43 1.74
N VAL A 86 -17.76 7.09 2.67
CA VAL A 86 -16.65 8.02 2.33
C VAL A 86 -15.51 7.26 1.66
N PHE A 87 -15.11 6.12 2.20
CA PHE A 87 -14.03 5.32 1.63
C PHE A 87 -14.43 4.70 0.28
N CYS A 88 -15.67 4.26 0.10
CA CYS A 88 -16.18 3.79 -1.19
C CYS A 88 -16.05 4.88 -2.26
N SER A 89 -16.43 6.12 -1.95
CA SER A 89 -16.28 7.24 -2.90
C SER A 89 -14.81 7.54 -3.21
N ILE A 90 -13.92 7.53 -2.21
CA ILE A 90 -12.48 7.78 -2.40
C ILE A 90 -11.83 6.70 -3.28
N LEU A 91 -12.21 5.44 -3.09
CA LEU A 91 -11.59 4.31 -3.76
C LEU A 91 -12.07 4.12 -5.21
N ASN A 92 -13.19 4.75 -5.58
CA ASN A 92 -13.75 4.76 -6.93
C ASN A 92 -13.53 6.10 -7.67
N LEU A 93 -12.56 6.91 -7.22
CA LEU A 93 -12.19 8.18 -7.87
C LEU A 93 -11.49 7.96 -9.22
#